data_AF-A0A968FW19-F1
#
_entry.id   AF-A0A968FW19-F1
#
_cell.length_a   1.000
_cell.length_b   1.000
_cell.length_c   1.000
_cell.angle_alpha   90.00
_cell.angle_beta   90.00
_cell.angle_gamma   90.00
#
_symmetry.space_group_name_H-M   'P 1'
#
loop_
_entity.id
_entity.type
_entity.pdbx_description
1 polymer ?
#
loop_
_entity_poly.entity_id
_entity_poly.type
_entity_poly.pdbx_seq_one_letter_code
_entity_poly.pdbx_strand_id
1 'polypeptide(L)'
;IGGNTENLLRLVPCNMFLSSKVYKPPIDMQAEESIEWTAEAKERLKKIPGFVRPMATAAILRYALERGHSMITSSVITEAVQNILPAGAMQAMRQIGENMRQEGLDPSNPEASDPKMLG
;
A
#
# COMPACT_ATOMS: atom_id res chain seq x y z
N ILE A 1 -19.59 7.96 -9.29
CA ILE A 1 -19.51 8.35 -10.71
C ILE A 1 -19.31 9.84 -10.73
N GLY A 2 -18.23 10.31 -11.35
CA GLY A 2 -17.84 11.71 -11.46
C GLY A 2 -16.54 11.82 -12.24
N GLY A 3 -16.26 12.98 -12.84
CA GLY A 3 -15.11 13.20 -13.73
C GLY A 3 -15.38 12.83 -15.19
N ASN A 4 -14.33 12.60 -15.99
CA ASN A 4 -14.40 12.40 -17.45
C ASN A 4 -15.45 11.35 -17.89
N THR A 5 -15.71 10.33 -17.08
CA THR A 5 -16.73 9.31 -17.33
C THR A 5 -18.15 9.88 -17.40
N GLU A 6 -18.46 10.88 -16.58
CA GLU A 6 -19.77 11.55 -16.58
C GLU A 6 -19.95 12.43 -17.83
N ASN A 7 -18.88 13.05 -18.31
CA ASN A 7 -18.88 13.79 -19.58
C ASN A 7 -19.12 12.86 -20.77
N LEU A 8 -18.52 11.67 -20.80
CA LEU A 8 -18.85 10.68 -21.81
C LEU A 8 -20.34 10.34 -21.74
N LEU A 9 -20.86 9.93 -20.58
CA LEU A 9 -22.27 9.52 -20.43
C LEU A 9 -23.29 10.57 -20.89
N ARG A 10 -22.96 11.87 -20.79
CA ARG A 10 -23.82 12.97 -21.26
C ARG A 10 -23.82 13.16 -22.78
N LEU A 11 -22.74 12.80 -23.46
CA LEU A 11 -22.50 13.18 -24.86
C LEU A 11 -22.70 12.02 -25.85
N VAL A 12 -22.70 10.77 -25.40
CA VAL A 12 -22.80 9.63 -26.34
C VAL A 12 -24.26 9.35 -26.69
N PRO A 13 -24.62 9.27 -27.99
CA PRO A 13 -25.99 8.98 -28.43
C PRO A 13 -26.39 7.50 -28.33
N CYS A 14 -25.68 6.69 -27.54
CA CYS A 14 -25.93 5.25 -27.42
C CYS A 14 -25.83 4.76 -25.96
N ASN A 15 -26.41 3.59 -25.71
CA ASN A 15 -26.37 2.93 -24.41
C ASN A 15 -24.94 2.52 -24.07
N MET A 16 -24.37 3.12 -23.05
CA MET A 16 -23.04 2.77 -22.53
C MET A 16 -23.16 1.80 -21.35
N PHE A 17 -22.41 0.71 -21.40
CA PHE A 17 -22.18 -0.14 -20.24
C PHE A 17 -20.84 0.23 -19.59
N LEU A 18 -20.88 0.67 -18.33
CA LEU A 18 -19.69 1.01 -17.56
C LEU A 18 -19.41 -0.08 -16.53
N SER A 19 -18.23 -0.68 -16.59
CA SER A 19 -17.74 -1.63 -15.59
C SER A 19 -16.42 -1.14 -15.01
N SER A 20 -16.24 -1.30 -13.69
CA SER A 20 -14.99 -1.04 -13.01
C SER A 20 -14.33 -2.35 -12.63
N LYS A 21 -13.03 -2.49 -12.93
CA LYS A 21 -12.18 -3.56 -12.40
C LYS A 21 -10.96 -2.93 -11.73
N VAL A 22 -10.53 -3.51 -10.61
CA VAL A 22 -9.21 -3.21 -10.04
C VAL A 22 -8.15 -3.88 -10.91
N TYR A 23 -7.33 -3.08 -11.57
CA TYR A 23 -6.19 -3.56 -12.34
C TYR A 23 -4.99 -3.77 -11.41
N LYS A 24 -4.50 -5.00 -11.33
CA LYS A 24 -3.19 -5.32 -10.78
C LYS A 24 -2.22 -5.54 -11.94
N PRO A 25 -1.06 -4.85 -11.99
CA PRO A 25 -0.10 -5.06 -13.06
C PRO A 25 0.54 -6.47 -12.95
N PRO A 26 0.93 -7.09 -14.08
CA PRO A 26 1.49 -8.45 -14.07
C PRO A 26 2.73 -8.61 -13.19
N ILE A 27 3.54 -7.55 -13.06
CA ILE A 27 4.73 -7.56 -12.22
C ILE A 27 4.42 -7.78 -10.73
N ASP A 28 3.29 -7.22 -10.26
CA ASP A 28 2.84 -7.42 -8.88
C ASP A 28 2.31 -8.84 -8.67
N MET A 29 1.62 -9.41 -9.67
CA MET A 29 1.16 -10.81 -9.62
C MET A 29 2.35 -11.78 -9.58
N GLN A 30 3.32 -11.58 -10.46
CA GLN A 30 4.52 -12.41 -10.52
C GLN A 30 5.31 -12.35 -9.20
N ALA A 31 5.42 -11.17 -8.59
CA ALA A 31 6.11 -11.01 -7.31
C ALA A 31 5.35 -11.70 -6.16
N GLU A 32 4.00 -11.61 -6.12
CA GLU A 32 3.17 -12.32 -5.13
C GLU A 32 3.30 -13.85 -5.24
N GLU A 33 3.44 -14.40 -6.45
CA GLU A 33 3.52 -15.84 -6.69
C GLU A 33 4.93 -16.43 -6.49
N SER A 34 5.99 -15.66 -6.74
CA SER A 34 7.36 -16.18 -6.80
C SER A 34 8.23 -15.89 -5.59
N ILE A 35 7.80 -14.99 -4.68
CA ILE A 35 8.63 -14.50 -3.57
C ILE A 35 8.05 -14.95 -2.23
N GLU A 36 8.85 -15.67 -1.45
CA GLU A 36 8.48 -16.10 -0.09
C GLU A 36 8.83 -15.04 0.96
N TRP A 37 8.26 -15.16 2.15
CA TRP A 37 8.53 -14.26 3.28
C TRP A 37 9.02 -15.04 4.49
N THR A 38 10.08 -14.56 5.13
CA THR A 38 10.50 -15.10 6.43
C THR A 38 9.47 -14.79 7.52
N ALA A 39 9.45 -15.59 8.59
CA ALA A 39 8.57 -15.35 9.72
C ALA A 39 8.77 -13.94 10.32
N GLU A 40 10.02 -13.52 10.47
CA GLU A 40 10.37 -12.19 10.98
C GLU A 40 9.83 -11.07 10.06
N ALA A 41 9.95 -11.23 8.74
CA ALA A 41 9.44 -10.27 7.77
C ALA A 41 7.91 -10.15 7.85
N LYS A 42 7.19 -11.26 8.02
CA LYS A 42 5.73 -11.27 8.25
C LYS A 42 5.36 -10.54 9.53
N GLU A 43 6.10 -10.73 10.63
CA GLU A 43 5.86 -9.99 11.89
C GLU A 43 6.10 -8.48 11.73
N ARG A 44 7.11 -8.06 10.94
CA ARG A 44 7.30 -6.64 10.63
C ARG A 44 6.15 -6.08 9.81
N LEU A 45 5.62 -6.82 8.85
CA LEU A 45 4.49 -6.40 8.03
C LEU A 45 3.22 -6.18 8.86
N LYS A 46 3.01 -6.95 9.94
CA LYS A 46 1.89 -6.76 10.87
C LYS A 46 1.92 -5.41 11.60
N LYS A 47 3.11 -4.82 11.79
CA LYS A 47 3.26 -3.49 12.42
C LYS A 47 2.83 -2.35 11.50
N ILE A 48 2.70 -2.62 10.20
CA ILE A 48 2.18 -1.65 9.24
C ILE A 48 0.66 -1.59 9.41
N PRO A 49 0.08 -0.38 9.56
CA PRO A 49 -1.36 -0.20 9.66
C PRO A 49 -2.12 -0.85 8.49
N GLY A 50 -3.30 -1.38 8.77
CA GLY A 50 -4.05 -2.21 7.82
C GLY A 50 -4.32 -1.52 6.47
N PHE A 51 -4.65 -0.23 6.48
CA PHE A 51 -5.00 0.53 5.28
C PHE A 51 -3.82 0.74 4.31
N VAL A 52 -2.59 0.91 4.83
CA VAL A 52 -1.37 1.06 4.00
C VAL A 52 -0.67 -0.27 3.74
N ARG A 53 -1.01 -1.34 4.47
CA ARG A 53 -0.34 -2.63 4.34
C ARG A 53 -0.36 -3.18 2.91
N PRO A 54 -1.48 -3.21 2.16
CA PRO A 54 -1.48 -3.72 0.78
C PRO A 54 -0.53 -2.94 -0.14
N MET A 55 -0.48 -1.62 0.00
CA MET A 55 0.42 -0.76 -0.76
C MET A 55 1.89 -1.02 -0.40
N ALA A 56 2.19 -1.14 0.89
CA ALA A 56 3.54 -1.44 1.37
C ALA A 56 4.00 -2.83 0.91
N THR A 57 3.13 -3.84 0.97
CA THR A 57 3.43 -5.20 0.49
C THR A 57 3.77 -5.20 -0.99
N ALA A 58 2.94 -4.56 -1.84
CA ALA A 58 3.21 -4.47 -3.27
C ALA A 58 4.54 -3.77 -3.57
N ALA A 59 4.82 -2.68 -2.86
CA ALA A 59 6.07 -1.93 -3.04
C ALA A 59 7.31 -2.75 -2.64
N ILE A 60 7.25 -3.51 -1.54
CA ILE A 60 8.33 -4.41 -1.11
C ILE A 60 8.53 -5.56 -2.09
N LEU A 61 7.43 -6.19 -2.53
CA LEU A 61 7.47 -7.29 -3.50
C LEU A 61 8.06 -6.83 -4.83
N ARG A 62 7.66 -5.66 -5.32
CA ARG A 62 8.22 -5.08 -6.54
C ARG A 62 9.70 -4.76 -6.40
N TYR A 63 10.11 -4.15 -5.27
CA TYR A 63 11.52 -3.90 -4.96
C TYR A 63 12.35 -5.19 -4.98
N ALA A 64 11.80 -6.26 -4.41
CA ALA A 64 12.45 -7.55 -4.32
C ALA A 64 12.61 -8.20 -5.69
N LEU A 65 11.54 -8.19 -6.50
CA LEU A 65 11.56 -8.73 -7.86
C LEU A 65 12.58 -8.01 -8.75
N GLU A 66 12.60 -6.67 -8.71
CA GLU A 66 13.53 -5.85 -9.49
C GLU A 66 15.01 -6.13 -9.17
N ARG A 67 15.30 -6.62 -7.96
CA ARG A 67 16.66 -6.96 -7.49
C ARG A 67 16.95 -8.46 -7.48
N GLY A 68 16.01 -9.29 -7.95
CA GLY A 68 16.18 -10.74 -8.02
C GLY A 68 16.14 -11.44 -6.65
N HIS A 69 15.52 -10.84 -5.64
CA HIS A 69 15.29 -11.51 -4.36
C HIS A 69 14.13 -12.51 -4.48
N SER A 70 14.35 -13.76 -4.08
CA SER A 70 13.31 -14.80 -3.99
C SER A 70 12.72 -14.95 -2.58
N MET A 71 13.26 -14.24 -1.60
CA MET A 71 12.85 -14.28 -0.20
C MET A 71 12.89 -12.88 0.41
N ILE A 72 11.75 -12.41 0.93
CA ILE A 72 11.66 -11.19 1.73
C ILE A 72 12.16 -11.48 3.13
N THR A 73 13.34 -10.96 3.43
CA THR A 73 13.93 -10.94 4.78
C THR A 73 13.72 -9.58 5.44
N SER A 74 14.08 -9.49 6.71
CA SER A 74 14.11 -8.24 7.45
C SER A 74 15.02 -7.19 6.78
N SER A 75 16.16 -7.59 6.23
CA SER A 75 17.07 -6.67 5.52
C SER A 75 16.42 -6.12 4.25
N VAL A 76 15.79 -6.97 3.43
CA VAL A 76 15.10 -6.56 2.20
C VAL A 76 14.01 -5.52 2.49
N ILE A 77 13.23 -5.70 3.55
CA ILE A 77 12.23 -4.68 3.96
C ILE A 77 12.91 -3.36 4.27
N THR A 78 14.00 -3.37 5.03
CA THR A 78 14.73 -2.16 5.41
C THR A 78 15.29 -1.43 4.19
N GLU A 79 15.89 -2.16 3.25
CA GLU A 79 16.41 -1.58 2.01
C GLU A 79 15.29 -1.03 1.13
N ALA A 80 14.19 -1.77 0.98
CA ALA A 80 13.02 -1.31 0.23
C ALA A 80 12.50 0.02 0.77
N VAL A 81 12.32 0.12 2.09
CA VAL A 81 11.86 1.34 2.76
C VAL A 81 12.81 2.51 2.51
N GLN A 82 14.12 2.29 2.57
CA GLN A 82 15.12 3.34 2.31
C GLN A 82 15.13 3.83 0.86
N ASN A 83 14.86 2.95 -0.10
CA ASN A 83 14.88 3.28 -1.52
C ASN A 83 13.54 3.87 -2.02
N ILE A 84 12.43 3.49 -1.39
CA ILE A 84 11.07 3.88 -1.84
C ILE A 84 10.63 5.20 -1.21
N LEU A 85 11.01 5.46 0.05
CA LEU A 85 10.51 6.61 0.78
C LEU A 85 11.23 7.91 0.39
N PRO A 86 10.51 9.01 0.13
CA PRO A 86 11.11 10.32 -0.08
C PRO A 86 11.74 10.84 1.22
N ALA A 87 12.67 11.79 1.09
CA ALA A 87 13.33 12.42 2.22
C ALA A 87 12.28 12.97 3.22
N GLY A 88 12.44 12.64 4.51
CA GLY A 88 11.54 13.08 5.58
C GLY A 88 10.31 12.21 5.83
N ALA A 89 9.95 11.28 4.93
CA ALA A 89 8.75 10.45 5.11
C ALA A 89 8.80 9.56 6.37
N MET A 90 9.98 9.02 6.71
CA MET A 90 10.17 8.24 7.94
C MET A 90 9.94 9.07 9.21
N GLN A 91 10.30 10.37 9.20
CA GLN A 91 10.07 11.26 10.33
C GLN A 91 8.58 11.59 10.46
N ALA A 92 7.91 11.87 9.34
CA ALA A 92 6.47 12.09 9.33
C ALA A 92 5.69 10.87 9.84
N MET A 93 6.04 9.66 9.39
CA MET A 93 5.43 8.41 9.88
C MET A 93 5.66 8.18 11.37
N ARG A 94 6.84 8.52 11.89
CA ARG A 94 7.13 8.45 13.33
C ARG A 94 6.25 9.40 14.13
N GLN A 95 6.11 10.64 13.67
CA GLN A 95 5.29 11.65 14.33
C GLN A 95 3.81 11.28 14.34
N ILE A 96 3.30 10.72 13.23
CA ILE A 96 1.93 10.16 13.17
C ILE A 96 1.77 9.02 14.18
N GLY A 97 2.74 8.10 14.25
CA GLY A 97 2.70 6.99 15.21
C GLY A 97 2.81 7.43 16.68
N GLU A 98 3.48 8.54 16.97
CA GLU A 98 3.54 9.15 18.29
C GLU A 98 2.20 9.78 18.68
N ASN A 99 1.58 10.53 17.77
CA ASN A 99 0.27 11.14 17.99
C ASN A 99 -0.81 10.07 18.21
N MET A 100 -0.85 9.02 17.37
CA MET A 100 -1.79 7.91 17.53
C MET A 100 -1.66 7.20 18.89
N ARG A 101 -0.44 7.05 19.43
CA ARG A 101 -0.24 6.49 20.77
C ARG A 101 -0.76 7.40 21.88
N GLN A 102 -0.61 8.72 21.75
CA GLN A 102 -1.12 9.67 22.74
C GLN A 102 -2.65 9.70 22.76
N GLU A 103 -3.28 9.54 21.60
CA GLU A 103 -4.74 9.51 21.45
C GLU A 103 -5.35 8.13 21.76
N GLY A 104 -4.54 7.12 22.06
CA GLY A 104 -5.01 5.76 22.37
C GLY A 104 -5.61 5.01 21.18
N LEU A 105 -5.33 5.46 19.95
CA LEU A 105 -5.80 4.85 18.71
C LEU A 105 -4.95 3.60 18.39
N ASP A 106 -5.62 2.46 18.17
CA ASP A 106 -4.94 1.24 17.74
C ASP A 106 -4.58 1.32 16.25
N PRO A 107 -3.28 1.35 15.88
CA PRO A 107 -2.85 1.44 14.48
C PRO A 107 -3.16 0.19 13.65
N SER A 108 -3.57 -0.91 14.29
CA SER A 108 -4.06 -2.12 13.63
C SER A 108 -5.58 -2.09 13.38
N ASN A 109 -6.31 -1.16 14.01
CA ASN A 109 -7.73 -0.95 13.77
C ASN A 109 -7.95 -0.15 12.47
N PRO A 110 -8.66 -0.70 11.47
CA PRO A 110 -8.89 -0.01 10.20
C PRO A 110 -9.65 1.32 10.35
N GLU A 111 -10.55 1.47 11.33
CA GLU A 111 -11.29 2.73 11.54
C GLU A 111 -10.45 3.86 12.14
N ALA A 112 -9.43 3.53 12.95
CA ALA A 112 -8.51 4.50 13.57
C ALA A 112 -7.51 5.11 12.56
N SER A 113 -7.56 4.66 11.31
CA SER A 113 -6.53 4.87 10.31
C SER A 113 -7.10 5.47 9.00
N ASP A 114 -8.39 5.79 9.00
CA ASP A 114 -9.05 6.51 7.91
C ASP A 114 -8.60 8.00 7.93
N PRO A 115 -7.96 8.51 6.87
CA PRO A 115 -7.57 9.92 6.79
C PRO A 115 -8.76 10.90 6.86
N LYS A 116 -10.02 10.43 6.75
CA LYS A 116 -11.22 11.25 7.01
C LYS A 116 -11.46 11.61 8.47
N MET A 117 -10.80 10.93 9.42
CA MET A 117 -10.86 11.27 10.86
C MET A 117 -9.87 12.39 11.24
N LEU A 118 -8.98 12.80 10.33
CA LEU A 118 -8.00 13.89 10.52
C LEU A 118 -8.53 15.28 10.11
N GLY A 119 -9.85 15.44 9.98
CA GLY A 119 -10.51 16.69 9.56
C GLY A 119 -11.51 17.20 10.58
#